data_AF-A0A9E0XDW3-F1
#
_entry.id   AF-A0A9E0XDW3-F1
#
_cell.length_a   1.000
_cell.length_b   1.000
_cell.length_c   1.000
_cell.angle_alpha   90.00
_cell.angle_beta   90.00
_cell.angle_gamma   90.00
#
_symmetry.space_group_name_H-M   'P 1'
#
loop_
_entity.id
_entity.type
_entity.pdbx_description
1 polymer ?
#
loop_
_entity_poly.entity_id
_entity_poly.type
_entity_poly.pdbx_seq_one_letter_code
_entity_poly.pdbx_strand_id
1 'polypeptide(L)'
;MSNSPSRLFSRQLRATRRGFTLLEIMIALAILGLLVGLAVSNLEGIFGGAQTSTAKLFVNDSVKLPLTTYRIQMGDYPSTAEGLRALVTPPASKADQWHGPYLADGKLPKDPWGEDYVYRCPGTKNKNGYDIFSKGPDKTEGTADDIGNWSDDAK
;
A
#
# COMPACT_ATOMS: atom_id res chain seq x y z
N MET A 1 9.39 -25.68 84.66
CA MET A 1 9.49 -25.10 83.30
C MET A 1 9.80 -26.21 82.32
N SER A 2 8.86 -26.60 81.45
CA SER A 2 9.14 -27.01 80.06
C SER A 2 7.81 -27.37 79.38
N ASN A 3 7.44 -26.57 78.39
CA ASN A 3 6.20 -26.68 77.62
C ASN A 3 6.26 -27.82 76.60
N SER A 4 5.20 -28.62 76.51
CA SER A 4 4.94 -29.51 75.38
C SER A 4 4.28 -28.72 74.23
N PRO A 5 4.75 -28.81 72.97
CA PRO A 5 4.07 -28.14 71.87
C PRO A 5 2.92 -29.00 71.35
N SER A 6 1.72 -28.42 71.33
CA SER A 6 0.54 -28.94 70.66
C SER A 6 0.70 -28.80 69.15
N ARG A 7 0.72 -29.93 68.43
CA ARG A 7 0.71 -29.95 66.96
C ARG A 7 -0.69 -29.57 66.46
N LEU A 8 -0.85 -28.35 65.97
CA LEU A 8 -2.05 -27.93 65.26
C LEU A 8 -2.08 -28.60 63.87
N PHE A 9 -3.06 -29.47 63.66
CA PHE A 9 -3.38 -30.01 62.35
C PHE A 9 -3.96 -28.90 61.46
N SER A 10 -3.15 -28.38 60.56
CA SER A 10 -3.59 -27.50 59.48
C SER A 10 -4.44 -28.29 58.49
N ARG A 11 -5.76 -28.05 58.53
CA ARG A 11 -6.71 -28.61 57.56
C ARG A 11 -6.52 -27.89 56.22
N GLN A 12 -5.69 -28.47 55.35
CA GLN A 12 -5.45 -27.98 54.00
C GLN A 12 -6.76 -28.06 53.20
N LEU A 13 -7.43 -26.93 53.00
CA LEU A 13 -8.58 -26.84 52.11
C LEU A 13 -8.08 -27.10 50.68
N ARG A 14 -8.38 -28.29 50.15
CA ARG A 14 -8.16 -28.59 48.72
C ARG A 14 -9.05 -27.64 47.91
N ALA A 15 -8.45 -26.64 47.29
CA ALA A 15 -9.08 -25.89 46.22
C ALA A 15 -9.43 -26.88 45.10
N THR A 16 -10.71 -27.07 44.85
CA THR A 16 -11.21 -27.88 43.74
C THR A 16 -10.81 -27.17 42.45
N ARG A 17 -9.87 -27.75 41.71
CA ARG A 17 -9.58 -27.31 40.34
C ARG A 17 -10.81 -27.63 39.49
N ARG A 18 -11.63 -26.63 39.20
CA ARG A 18 -12.67 -26.73 38.16
C ARG A 18 -11.96 -26.86 36.81
N GLY A 19 -12.16 -27.99 36.14
CA GLY A 19 -11.75 -28.18 34.75
C GLY A 19 -12.71 -27.46 33.80
N PHE A 20 -12.22 -27.13 32.60
CA PHE A 20 -13.03 -26.58 31.53
C PHE A 20 -14.10 -27.59 31.08
N THR A 21 -15.31 -27.10 30.81
CA THR A 21 -16.38 -27.94 30.23
C THR A 21 -16.28 -27.93 28.70
N LEU A 22 -16.75 -29.00 28.05
CA LEU A 22 -16.82 -29.08 26.59
C LEU A 22 -17.64 -27.92 25.99
N LEU A 23 -18.73 -27.57 26.67
CA LEU A 23 -19.65 -26.51 26.26
C LEU A 23 -18.96 -25.14 26.21
N GLU A 24 -18.02 -24.89 27.11
CA GLU A 24 -17.27 -23.63 27.19
C GLU A 24 -16.30 -23.47 26.01
N ILE A 25 -15.64 -24.56 25.62
CA ILE A 25 -14.80 -24.59 24.42
C ILE A 25 -15.67 -24.44 23.16
N MET A 26 -16.86 -25.06 23.11
CA MET A 26 -17.78 -24.90 21.98
C MET A 26 -18.24 -23.46 21.80
N ILE A 27 -18.67 -22.80 22.88
CA ILE A 27 -19.09 -21.39 22.83
C ILE A 27 -17.90 -20.50 22.42
N ALA A 28 -16.71 -20.73 22.96
CA ALA A 28 -15.51 -19.96 22.61
C ALA A 28 -15.17 -20.09 21.12
N LEU A 29 -15.22 -21.30 20.56
CA LEU A 29 -14.97 -21.54 19.13
C LEU A 29 -16.06 -20.93 18.24
N ALA A 30 -17.32 -20.96 18.67
CA ALA A 30 -18.42 -20.32 17.95
C ALA A 30 -18.24 -18.79 17.87
N ILE A 31 -17.88 -18.14 18.99
CA ILE A 31 -17.60 -16.70 19.03
C ILE A 31 -16.36 -16.39 18.19
N LEU A 32 -15.29 -17.20 18.29
CA LEU A 32 -14.08 -17.02 17.48
C LEU A 32 -14.39 -17.10 15.98
N GLY A 33 -15.18 -18.09 15.54
CA GLY A 33 -15.60 -18.24 14.14
C GLY A 33 -16.39 -17.03 13.63
N LEU A 34 -17.30 -16.50 14.44
CA LEU A 34 -18.06 -15.29 14.10
C LEU A 34 -17.14 -14.06 13.96
N LEU A 35 -16.21 -13.87 14.90
CA LEU A 35 -15.27 -12.74 14.86
C LEU A 35 -14.34 -12.81 13.65
N VAL A 36 -13.81 -13.99 13.32
CA VAL A 36 -12.98 -14.19 12.13
C VAL A 36 -13.77 -13.87 10.86
N GLY A 37 -15.03 -14.29 10.76
CA GLY A 37 -15.89 -13.98 9.62
C GLY A 37 -16.13 -12.48 9.41
N LEU A 38 -16.35 -11.72 10.48
CA LEU A 38 -16.54 -10.26 10.41
C LEU A 38 -15.24 -9.51 10.16
N ALA A 39 -14.10 -10.02 10.63
CA ALA A 39 -12.81 -9.38 10.42
C ALA A 39 -12.38 -9.37 8.95
N VAL A 40 -12.67 -10.44 8.20
CA VAL A 40 -12.30 -10.56 6.78
C VAL A 40 -13.10 -9.61 5.89
N SER A 41 -14.41 -9.47 6.11
CA SER A 41 -15.29 -8.68 5.24
C SER A 41 -15.06 -7.16 5.31
N ASN A 42 -14.48 -6.65 6.41
CA ASN A 42 -14.23 -5.23 6.58
C ASN A 42 -12.89 -4.75 5.98
N LEU A 43 -12.01 -5.67 5.58
CA LEU A 43 -10.71 -5.30 5.01
C LEU A 43 -10.84 -4.75 3.59
N GLU A 44 -11.69 -5.30 2.72
CA GLU A 44 -11.72 -4.88 1.30
C GLU A 44 -12.18 -3.42 1.11
N GLY A 45 -13.21 -2.99 1.86
CA GLY A 45 -13.79 -1.64 1.73
C GLY A 45 -12.90 -0.51 2.27
N ILE A 46 -12.08 -0.79 3.31
CA ILE A 46 -11.17 0.21 3.89
C ILE A 46 -9.94 0.41 3.00
N PHE A 47 -9.43 -0.68 2.42
CA PHE A 47 -8.19 -0.62 1.64
C PHE A 47 -8.42 -0.10 0.22
N GLY A 48 -9.52 -0.45 -0.46
CA GLY A 48 -9.76 -0.03 -1.86
C GLY A 48 -9.80 1.49 -2.05
N GLY A 49 -10.44 2.23 -1.14
CA GLY A 49 -10.46 3.70 -1.16
C GLY A 49 -9.10 4.33 -0.90
N ALA A 50 -8.35 3.78 0.07
CA ALA A 50 -7.00 4.24 0.39
C ALA A 50 -6.03 3.99 -0.78
N GLN A 51 -6.08 2.80 -1.39
CA GLN A 51 -5.29 2.45 -2.57
C GLN A 51 -5.56 3.43 -3.71
N THR A 52 -6.82 3.63 -4.08
CA THR A 52 -7.20 4.57 -5.15
C THR A 52 -6.69 5.99 -4.88
N SER A 53 -6.81 6.46 -3.64
CA SER A 53 -6.31 7.77 -3.22
C SER A 53 -4.79 7.88 -3.34
N THR A 54 -4.04 6.85 -2.91
CA THR A 54 -2.57 6.80 -3.08
C THR A 54 -2.17 6.83 -4.54
N ALA A 55 -2.83 6.06 -5.41
CA ALA A 55 -2.56 6.09 -6.84
C ALA A 55 -2.81 7.48 -7.44
N LYS A 56 -3.95 8.12 -7.10
CA LYS A 56 -4.30 9.48 -7.55
C LYS A 56 -3.27 10.52 -7.10
N LEU A 57 -2.84 10.47 -5.85
CA LEU A 57 -1.85 11.38 -5.29
C LEU A 57 -0.49 11.22 -5.99
N PHE A 58 -0.12 10.00 -6.36
CA PHE A 58 1.13 9.80 -7.09
C PHE A 58 1.08 10.40 -8.50
N VAL A 59 0.06 10.02 -9.29
CA VAL A 59 -0.03 10.40 -10.72
C VAL A 59 -0.30 11.89 -10.92
N ASN A 60 -1.02 12.54 -10.00
CA ASN A 60 -1.33 13.97 -10.12
C ASN A 60 -0.30 14.88 -9.47
N ASP A 61 0.25 14.50 -8.30
CA ASP A 61 1.02 15.41 -7.47
C ASP A 61 2.48 14.98 -7.31
N SER A 62 2.72 13.74 -6.86
CA SER A 62 4.05 13.32 -6.41
C SER A 62 5.06 13.26 -7.55
N VAL A 63 4.65 12.78 -8.73
CA VAL A 63 5.52 12.64 -9.90
C VAL A 63 5.70 13.94 -10.69
N LYS A 64 4.79 14.91 -10.49
CA LYS A 64 4.71 16.14 -11.27
C LYS A 64 5.97 17.00 -11.12
N LEU A 65 6.43 17.19 -9.90
CA LEU A 65 7.64 17.98 -9.62
C LEU A 65 8.90 17.31 -10.23
N PRO A 66 9.20 16.02 -9.99
CA PRO A 66 10.30 15.32 -10.64
C PRO A 66 10.31 15.43 -12.16
N LEU A 67 9.17 15.19 -12.83
CA LEU A 67 9.06 15.30 -14.29
C LEU A 67 9.26 16.73 -14.78
N THR A 68 8.74 17.71 -14.05
CA THR A 68 8.90 19.13 -14.41
C THR A 68 10.35 19.58 -14.24
N THR A 69 11.03 19.17 -13.17
CA THR A 69 12.45 19.46 -12.97
C THR A 69 13.32 18.78 -14.03
N TYR A 70 13.01 17.54 -14.37
CA TYR A 70 13.67 16.85 -15.49
C TYR A 70 13.52 17.67 -16.78
N ARG A 71 12.29 18.11 -17.12
CA ARG A 71 12.05 18.93 -18.32
C ARG A 71 12.83 20.25 -18.30
N ILE A 72 12.90 20.93 -17.16
CA ILE A 72 13.64 22.18 -17.02
C ILE A 72 15.13 21.98 -17.31
N GLN A 73 15.72 20.88 -16.85
CA GLN A 73 17.15 20.61 -16.99
C GLN A 73 17.52 19.97 -18.34
N MET A 74 16.69 19.04 -18.82
CA MET A 74 16.93 18.22 -20.01
C MET A 74 16.28 18.79 -21.28
N GLY A 75 15.54 19.90 -21.14
CA GLY A 75 14.77 20.57 -22.20
C GLY A 75 13.36 20.00 -22.44
N ASP A 76 13.21 18.69 -22.29
CA ASP A 76 11.98 17.95 -22.57
C ASP A 76 11.68 16.90 -21.49
N TYR A 77 10.43 16.45 -21.44
CA TYR A 77 10.07 15.27 -20.65
C TYR A 77 10.77 14.00 -21.17
N PRO A 78 10.96 12.96 -20.34
CA PRO A 78 11.47 11.68 -20.80
C PRO A 78 10.61 11.13 -21.95
N SER A 79 11.25 10.51 -22.94
CA SER A 79 10.51 9.78 -23.97
C SER A 79 9.82 8.54 -23.39
N THR A 80 8.81 7.99 -24.08
CA THR A 80 8.16 6.72 -23.67
C THR A 80 9.17 5.56 -23.56
N ALA A 81 10.23 5.56 -24.38
CA ALA A 81 11.27 4.53 -24.34
C ALA A 81 12.19 4.65 -23.10
N GLU A 82 12.50 5.88 -22.68
CA GLU A 82 13.25 6.13 -21.45
C GLU A 82 12.38 5.92 -20.20
N GLY A 83 11.11 6.31 -20.30
CA GLY A 83 10.09 6.18 -19.27
C GLY A 83 10.43 6.91 -17.97
N LEU A 84 9.74 6.53 -16.89
CA LEU A 84 10.00 7.09 -15.56
C LEU A 84 11.38 6.73 -15.01
N ARG A 85 12.07 5.74 -15.60
CA ARG A 85 13.43 5.36 -15.20
C ARG A 85 14.43 6.49 -15.41
N ALA A 86 14.19 7.38 -16.37
CA ALA A 86 14.99 8.58 -16.57
C ALA A 86 15.01 9.52 -15.34
N LEU A 87 14.04 9.40 -14.44
CA LEU A 87 14.00 10.15 -13.19
C LEU A 87 14.99 9.63 -12.14
N VAL A 88 15.45 8.39 -12.28
CA VAL A 88 16.31 7.72 -11.29
C VAL A 88 17.70 7.46 -11.86
N THR A 89 17.77 7.10 -13.14
CA THR A 89 19.02 6.76 -13.83
C THR A 89 19.21 7.64 -15.06
N PRO A 90 20.45 8.05 -15.35
CA PRO A 90 20.74 8.88 -16.52
C PRO A 90 20.36 8.14 -17.82
N PRO A 91 19.62 8.78 -18.74
CA PRO A 91 19.36 8.20 -20.06
C PRO A 91 20.63 8.21 -20.91
N ALA A 92 20.84 7.17 -21.72
CA ALA A 92 22.03 7.05 -22.57
C ALA A 92 22.19 8.19 -23.57
N SER A 93 21.09 8.78 -24.01
CA SER A 93 21.03 9.88 -24.98
C SER A 93 21.57 11.22 -24.44
N LYS A 94 21.50 11.43 -23.12
CA LYS A 94 21.77 12.73 -22.47
C LYS A 94 22.49 12.57 -21.12
N ALA A 95 23.35 11.56 -20.99
CA ALA A 95 24.02 11.23 -19.73
C ALA A 95 24.81 12.43 -19.15
N ASP A 96 25.48 13.20 -20.01
CA ASP A 96 26.30 14.35 -19.60
C ASP A 96 25.49 15.55 -19.07
N GLN A 97 24.19 15.63 -19.40
CA GLN A 97 23.30 16.72 -19.02
C GLN A 97 22.40 16.35 -17.83
N TRP A 98 22.45 15.10 -17.38
CA TRP A 98 21.57 14.57 -16.35
C TRP A 98 22.07 14.93 -14.95
N HIS A 99 21.24 15.63 -14.17
CA HIS A 99 21.59 16.11 -12.82
C HIS A 99 20.70 15.46 -11.73
N GLY A 100 20.11 14.31 -12.03
CA GLY A 100 19.29 13.57 -11.07
C GLY A 100 20.12 12.88 -9.97
N PRO A 101 19.49 12.03 -9.14
CA PRO A 101 18.12 11.53 -9.25
C PRO A 101 17.07 12.59 -8.89
N TYR A 102 15.94 12.57 -9.60
CA TYR A 102 14.83 13.52 -9.44
C TYR A 102 13.79 13.07 -8.42
N LEU A 103 13.88 11.82 -7.97
CA LEU A 103 13.03 11.25 -6.91
C LEU A 103 13.81 11.17 -5.60
N ALA A 104 13.20 11.60 -4.50
CA ALA A 104 13.84 11.69 -3.19
C ALA A 104 14.43 10.35 -2.72
N ASP A 105 13.73 9.24 -2.96
CA ASP A 105 14.17 7.90 -2.54
C ASP A 105 15.02 7.17 -3.60
N GLY A 106 15.31 7.82 -4.73
CA GLY A 106 16.08 7.22 -5.84
C GLY A 106 15.45 5.93 -6.39
N LYS A 107 14.14 5.74 -6.21
CA LYS A 107 13.40 4.55 -6.63
C LYS A 107 12.03 4.95 -7.14
N LEU A 108 11.55 4.20 -8.12
CA LEU A 108 10.18 4.32 -8.59
C LEU A 108 9.27 3.52 -7.66
N PRO A 109 8.25 4.14 -7.04
CA PRO A 109 7.26 3.39 -6.29
C PRO A 109 6.40 2.57 -7.25
N LYS A 110 5.97 1.40 -6.78
CA LYS A 110 4.89 0.63 -7.40
C LYS A 110 3.55 1.26 -7.04
N ASP A 111 2.56 1.01 -7.87
CA ASP A 111 1.19 1.34 -7.53
C ASP A 111 0.68 0.47 -6.36
N PRO A 112 -0.48 0.80 -5.77
CA PRO A 112 -1.04 0.09 -4.63
C PRO A 112 -1.43 -1.37 -4.88
N TRP A 113 -1.44 -1.81 -6.15
CA TRP A 113 -1.73 -3.18 -6.58
C TRP A 113 -0.45 -3.94 -7.02
N GLY A 114 0.71 -3.30 -6.87
CA GLY A 114 2.03 -3.86 -7.13
C GLY A 114 2.52 -3.74 -8.57
N GLU A 115 1.78 -3.01 -9.42
CA GLU A 115 2.15 -2.78 -10.81
C GLU A 115 3.07 -1.55 -10.97
N ASP A 116 3.83 -1.52 -12.05
CA ASP A 116 4.52 -0.28 -12.45
C ASP A 116 3.51 0.71 -13.02
N TYR A 117 3.69 2.00 -12.68
CA TYR A 117 2.97 3.07 -13.35
C TYR A 117 3.34 3.10 -14.84
N VAL A 118 2.32 3.24 -15.68
CA VAL A 118 2.48 3.37 -17.13
C VAL A 118 2.71 4.83 -17.45
N TYR A 119 3.70 5.12 -18.29
CA TYR A 119 4.07 6.47 -18.69
C TYR A 119 4.15 6.59 -20.21
N ARG A 120 3.63 7.70 -20.76
CA ARG A 120 3.68 8.01 -22.19
C ARG A 120 3.98 9.47 -22.44
N CYS A 121 4.92 9.74 -23.33
CA CYS A 121 5.21 11.07 -23.84
C CYS A 121 5.58 10.99 -25.32
N PRO A 122 4.84 11.67 -26.23
CA PRO A 122 3.68 12.52 -25.96
C PRO A 122 2.47 11.74 -25.41
N GLY A 123 1.67 12.38 -24.57
CA GLY A 123 0.45 11.79 -23.99
C GLY A 123 -0.63 11.51 -25.05
N THR A 124 -1.36 10.42 -24.86
CA THR A 124 -2.56 10.06 -25.64
C THR A 124 -3.78 10.86 -25.16
N LYS A 125 -3.95 11.00 -23.84
CA LYS A 125 -4.99 11.81 -23.19
C LYS A 125 -4.55 13.26 -23.09
N ASN A 126 -3.32 13.50 -22.63
CA ASN A 126 -2.72 14.83 -22.50
C ASN A 126 -1.80 15.16 -23.69
N LYS A 127 -2.39 15.64 -24.80
CA LYS A 127 -1.66 15.90 -26.07
C LYS A 127 -0.48 16.87 -25.95
N ASN A 128 -0.53 17.80 -25.01
CA ASN A 128 0.51 18.83 -24.81
C ASN A 128 1.50 18.48 -23.69
N GLY A 129 1.47 17.23 -23.20
CA GLY A 129 2.29 16.79 -22.08
C GLY A 129 2.51 15.29 -22.09
N TYR A 130 2.48 14.71 -20.90
CA TYR A 130 2.64 13.28 -20.67
C TYR A 130 1.38 12.69 -20.05
N ASP A 131 1.19 11.40 -20.29
CA ASP A 131 0.26 10.60 -19.51
C ASP A 131 1.04 9.75 -18.51
N ILE A 132 0.54 9.69 -17.29
CA ILE A 132 0.97 8.71 -16.30
C ILE A 132 -0.26 8.14 -15.59
N PHE A 133 -0.31 6.83 -15.44
CA PHE A 133 -1.46 6.16 -14.83
C PHE A 133 -1.10 4.81 -14.20
N SER A 134 -1.94 4.40 -13.25
CA SER A 134 -2.00 3.03 -12.73
C SER A 134 -3.11 2.27 -13.46
N LYS A 135 -2.88 0.98 -13.69
CA LYS A 135 -3.86 0.05 -14.29
C LYS A 135 -4.99 -0.34 -13.33
N GLY A 136 -5.01 0.23 -12.13
CA GLY A 136 -6.04 -0.08 -11.15
C GLY A 136 -5.99 -1.52 -10.59
N PRO A 137 -7.05 -1.90 -9.86
CA PRO A 137 -7.20 -3.23 -9.27
C PRO A 137 -7.14 -4.40 -10.26
N ASP A 138 -7.64 -4.21 -11.49
CA ASP A 138 -7.72 -5.29 -12.47
C ASP A 138 -6.39 -5.55 -13.22
N LYS A 139 -5.41 -4.65 -13.05
CA LYS A 139 -4.06 -4.72 -13.64
C LYS A 139 -4.06 -4.74 -15.17
N THR A 140 -5.15 -4.35 -15.78
CA THR A 140 -5.37 -4.35 -17.21
C THR A 140 -5.43 -2.90 -17.66
N GLU A 141 -4.68 -2.58 -18.70
CA GLU A 141 -4.74 -1.23 -19.24
C GLU A 141 -6.00 -1.05 -20.11
N GLY A 142 -6.57 0.16 -20.10
CA GLY A 142 -7.64 0.59 -21.01
C GLY A 142 -9.04 0.29 -20.48
N THR A 143 -9.13 -0.03 -19.20
CA THR A 143 -10.35 -0.35 -18.47
C THR A 143 -10.82 0.86 -17.67
N ALA A 144 -12.02 0.77 -17.10
CA ALA A 144 -12.66 1.92 -16.41
C ALA A 144 -12.03 2.22 -15.04
N ASP A 145 -11.18 1.35 -14.52
CA ASP A 145 -10.46 1.48 -13.26
C ASP A 145 -9.04 2.03 -13.42
N ASP A 146 -8.62 2.38 -14.64
CA ASP A 146 -7.38 3.14 -14.88
C ASP A 146 -7.40 4.48 -14.13
N ILE A 147 -6.35 4.75 -13.37
CA ILE A 147 -6.22 5.97 -12.57
C ILE A 147 -5.07 6.80 -13.13
N GLY A 148 -5.40 7.84 -13.89
CA GLY A 148 -4.43 8.70 -14.58
C GLY A 148 -4.35 10.14 -14.11
N ASN A 149 -3.43 10.87 -14.72
CA ASN A 149 -3.22 12.31 -14.55
C ASN A 149 -4.08 13.19 -15.48
N TRP A 150 -5.08 12.61 -16.13
CA TRP A 150 -6.09 13.34 -16.91
C TRP A 150 -7.30 13.62 -16.01
N SER A 151 -8.04 14.70 -16.29
CA SER A 151 -9.34 14.90 -15.66
C SER A 151 -10.34 13.92 -16.26
N ASP A 152 -11.09 13.21 -15.41
CA ASP A 152 -12.24 12.38 -15.81
C ASP A 152 -13.44 13.27 -16.24
N ASP A 153 -13.19 14.32 -17.04
CA ASP A 153 -14.21 15.22 -17.58
C ASP A 153 -14.93 14.57 -18.77
N ALA A 154 -15.52 13.41 -18.51
CA ALA A 154 -16.46 12.74 -19.41
C ALA A 154 -17.61 12.14 -18.58
N LYS A 155 -18.44 13.02 -18.01
CA LYS A 155 -19.85 12.72 -17.73
C LYS A 155 -20.72 13.81 -18.30
#